data_AF-A0A183GB76-F1
#
_entry.id   AF-A0A183GB76-F1
#
_cell.length_a   1.000
_cell.length_b   1.000
_cell.length_c   1.000
_cell.angle_alpha   90.00
_cell.angle_beta   90.00
_cell.angle_gamma   90.00
#
_symmetry.space_group_name_H-M   'P 1'
#
loop_
_entity.id
_entity.type
_entity.pdbx_description
1 polymer ?
#
loop_
_entity_poly.entity_id
_entity_poly.type
_entity_poly.pdbx_seq_one_letter_code
_entity_poly.pdbx_strand_id
1 'polypeptide(L)'
;LKSKIYGAVVRPVAMYGAECWPATKEVETRLSVMETKMLRWTAGVTRMDRIRNDAVRQKFGVASIANKMREARLRWRGHILHEKEDSVHKISVELEVSGRRPRRRSKQRWTDTLHTDMNVTSVQAQDREMWRHDTRSADNETKRNKR
;
A
#
# COMPACT_ATOMS: atom_id res chain seq x y z
N LEU A 1 8.85 21.13 2.86
CA LEU A 1 8.70 21.05 1.38
C LEU A 1 9.08 19.66 0.84
N LYS A 2 10.30 19.16 1.08
CA LYS A 2 10.80 17.86 0.58
C LYS A 2 9.89 16.65 0.85
N SER A 3 9.36 16.51 2.08
CA SER A 3 8.39 15.45 2.43
C SER A 3 7.09 15.53 1.60
N LYS A 4 6.54 16.74 1.40
CA LYS A 4 5.32 16.95 0.61
C LYS A 4 5.53 16.51 -0.84
N ILE A 5 6.69 16.81 -1.44
CA ILE A 5 7.00 16.42 -2.82
C ILE A 5 7.10 14.90 -2.95
N TYR A 6 7.76 14.23 -2.01
CA TYR A 6 7.84 12.78 -2.00
C TYR A 6 6.44 12.14 -1.92
N GLY A 7 5.62 12.58 -0.96
CA GLY A 7 4.27 12.05 -0.76
C GLY A 7 3.31 12.34 -1.92
N ALA A 8 3.41 13.50 -2.56
CA ALA A 8 2.48 13.93 -3.61
C ALA A 8 2.87 13.49 -5.02
N VAL A 9 4.16 13.30 -5.32
CA VAL A 9 4.65 13.05 -6.68
C VAL A 9 5.34 11.70 -6.78
N VAL A 10 6.39 11.49 -5.99
CA VAL A 10 7.27 10.32 -6.14
C VAL A 10 6.55 9.03 -5.75
N ARG A 11 5.86 9.05 -4.60
CA ARG A 11 5.19 7.88 -4.05
C ARG A 11 4.01 7.39 -4.91
N PRO A 12 3.08 8.25 -5.36
CA PRO A 12 2.00 7.81 -6.25
C PRO A 12 2.51 7.20 -7.55
N VAL A 13 3.57 7.77 -8.14
CA VAL A 13 4.21 7.23 -9.35
C VAL A 13 4.80 5.84 -9.09
N ALA A 14 5.53 5.67 -7.98
CA ALA A 14 6.12 4.37 -7.63
C ALA A 14 5.08 3.29 -7.28
N MET A 15 3.90 3.71 -6.82
CA MET A 15 2.78 2.83 -6.47
C MET A 15 1.75 2.70 -7.60
N TYR A 16 2.02 3.22 -8.80
CA TYR A 16 1.07 3.14 -9.89
C TYR A 16 0.69 1.69 -10.18
N GLY A 17 -0.62 1.40 -10.21
CA GLY A 17 -1.14 0.04 -10.41
C GLY A 17 -1.04 -0.90 -9.20
N ALA A 18 -0.56 -0.43 -8.03
CA ALA A 18 -0.46 -1.24 -6.82
C ALA A 18 -1.81 -1.76 -6.31
N GLU A 19 -2.91 -1.13 -6.73
CA GLU A 19 -4.29 -1.50 -6.41
C GLU A 19 -4.69 -2.84 -7.04
N CYS A 20 -4.19 -3.16 -8.24
CA CYS A 20 -4.68 -4.27 -9.07
C CYS A 20 -3.66 -5.40 -9.29
N TRP A 21 -2.42 -5.25 -8.83
CA TRP A 21 -1.38 -6.26 -9.05
C TRP A 21 -1.18 -7.16 -7.82
N PRO A 22 -0.84 -8.45 -8.01
CA PRO A 22 -0.38 -9.29 -6.92
C PRO A 22 1.01 -8.82 -6.48
N ALA A 23 1.04 -7.85 -5.57
CA ALA A 23 2.28 -7.34 -5.00
C ALA A 23 2.98 -8.48 -4.25
N THR A 24 4.01 -9.05 -4.89
CA THR A 24 4.86 -10.05 -4.24
C THR A 24 5.72 -9.35 -3.19
N LYS A 25 6.18 -10.10 -2.18
CA LYS A 25 7.12 -9.58 -1.18
C LYS A 25 8.38 -8.97 -1.80
N GLU A 26 8.81 -9.49 -2.95
CA GLU A 26 9.94 -8.96 -3.70
C GLU A 26 9.68 -7.53 -4.23
N VAL A 27 8.49 -7.30 -4.81
CA VAL A 27 8.10 -5.96 -5.30
C VAL A 27 8.00 -4.98 -4.13
N GLU A 28 7.37 -5.38 -3.02
CA GLU A 28 7.28 -4.53 -1.82
C GLU A 28 8.68 -4.21 -1.25
N THR A 29 9.58 -5.19 -1.25
CA THR A 29 10.98 -4.99 -0.81
C THR A 29 11.72 -4.02 -1.73
N ARG A 30 11.61 -4.18 -3.05
CA ARG A 30 12.24 -3.28 -4.03
C ARG A 30 11.75 -1.84 -3.86
N LEU A 31 10.44 -1.65 -3.71
CA LEU A 31 9.85 -0.34 -3.47
C LEU A 31 10.29 0.26 -2.12
N SER A 32 10.40 -0.56 -1.07
CA SER A 32 10.90 -0.13 0.24
C SER A 32 12.36 0.32 0.20
N VAL A 33 13.20 -0.38 -0.59
CA VAL A 33 14.60 0.01 -0.83
C VAL A 33 14.68 1.33 -1.59
N MET A 34 13.87 1.48 -2.66
CA MET A 34 13.79 2.72 -3.43
C MET A 34 13.38 3.91 -2.54
N GLU A 35 12.31 3.77 -1.75
CA GLU A 35 11.86 4.77 -0.78
C GLU A 35 13.00 5.17 0.17
N THR A 36 13.62 4.17 0.81
CA THR A 36 14.69 4.41 1.78
C THR A 36 15.87 5.15 1.15
N LYS A 37 16.27 4.76 -0.07
CA LYS A 37 17.39 5.36 -0.80
C LYS A 37 17.08 6.83 -1.14
N MET A 38 15.88 7.11 -1.64
CA MET A 38 15.47 8.48 -1.99
C MET A 38 15.35 9.37 -0.75
N LEU A 39 14.74 8.88 0.34
CA LEU A 39 14.60 9.65 1.58
C LEU A 39 15.97 9.96 2.21
N ARG A 40 16.88 8.99 2.25
CA ARG A 40 18.25 9.19 2.76
C ARG A 40 19.02 10.20 1.92
N TRP A 41 18.98 10.07 0.60
CA TRP A 41 19.65 11.02 -0.31
C TRP A 41 19.10 12.44 -0.11
N THR A 42 17.78 12.59 -0.03
CA THR A 42 17.10 13.88 0.17
C THR A 42 17.42 14.54 1.52
N ALA A 43 17.69 13.72 2.54
CA ALA A 43 18.07 14.15 3.88
C ALA A 43 19.59 14.31 4.08
N GLY A 44 20.42 13.96 3.08
CA GLY A 44 21.87 13.96 3.20
C GLY A 44 22.41 12.90 4.18
N VAL A 45 21.63 11.84 4.45
CA VAL A 45 21.99 10.78 5.40
C VAL A 45 22.78 9.69 4.69
N THR A 46 23.99 9.47 5.16
CA THR A 46 24.89 8.42 4.69
C THR A 46 24.75 7.14 5.53
N ARG A 47 25.53 6.11 5.20
CA ARG A 47 25.61 4.90 6.03
C ARG A 47 26.40 5.14 7.33
N MET A 48 27.31 6.12 7.35
CA MET A 48 28.15 6.43 8.51
C MET A 48 27.36 6.99 9.68
N ASP A 49 26.25 7.67 9.39
CA ASP A 49 25.39 8.27 10.41
C ASP A 49 24.67 7.21 11.27
N ARG A 50 24.67 5.93 10.84
CA ARG A 50 24.03 4.78 11.54
C ARG A 50 22.56 5.03 11.94
N ILE A 51 21.89 5.97 11.27
CA ILE A 51 20.48 6.29 11.49
C ILE A 51 19.61 5.14 10.96
N ARG A 52 18.65 4.69 11.79
CA ARG A 52 17.67 3.65 11.41
C ARG A 52 16.72 4.17 10.32
N ASN A 53 16.27 3.29 9.42
CA ASN A 53 15.35 3.67 8.33
C ASN A 53 14.03 4.24 8.85
N ASP A 54 13.54 3.75 9.98
CA ASP A 54 12.29 4.24 10.58
C ASP A 54 12.44 5.66 11.12
N ALA A 55 13.61 6.01 11.66
CA ALA A 55 13.91 7.37 12.09
C ALA A 55 13.96 8.33 10.88
N VAL A 56 14.50 7.87 9.73
CA VAL A 56 14.45 8.64 8.48
C VAL A 56 13.00 8.87 8.07
N ARG A 57 12.16 7.83 8.02
CA ARG A 57 10.73 7.95 7.67
C ARG A 57 9.98 8.88 8.62
N GLN A 58 10.22 8.78 9.92
CA GLN A 58 9.63 9.64 10.95
C GLN A 58 10.00 11.11 10.75
N LYS A 59 11.27 11.41 10.39
CA LYS A 59 11.73 12.76 10.08
C LYS A 59 10.99 13.36 8.88
N PHE A 60 10.62 12.54 7.90
CA PHE A 60 9.78 12.98 6.78
C PHE A 60 8.28 12.97 7.10
N GLY A 61 7.83 12.32 8.16
CA GLY A 61 6.40 12.20 8.51
C GLY A 61 5.63 11.34 7.51
N VAL A 62 6.26 10.24 7.07
CA VAL A 62 5.85 9.46 5.91
C VAL A 62 5.80 7.99 6.33
N ALA A 63 4.67 7.29 6.12
CA ALA A 63 4.58 5.85 6.41
C ALA A 63 5.48 5.00 5.50
N SER A 64 5.62 3.71 5.78
CA SER A 64 6.27 2.81 4.82
C SER A 64 5.47 2.71 3.52
N ILE A 65 6.17 2.64 2.39
CA ILE A 65 5.50 2.42 1.09
C ILE A 65 4.67 1.13 1.07
N ALA A 66 5.10 0.09 1.78
CA ALA A 66 4.34 -1.16 1.91
C ALA A 66 2.99 -0.95 2.61
N ASN A 67 2.96 -0.16 3.70
CA ASN A 67 1.69 0.17 4.36
C ASN A 67 0.80 1.02 3.45
N LYS A 68 1.38 1.92 2.66
CA LYS A 68 0.60 2.73 1.72
C LYS A 68 0.05 1.92 0.54
N MET A 69 0.80 0.94 0.05
CA MET A 69 0.33 -0.03 -0.94
C MET A 69 -0.83 -0.87 -0.39
N ARG A 70 -0.72 -1.33 0.87
CA ARG A 70 -1.81 -2.03 1.56
C ARG A 70 -3.07 -1.16 1.64
N GLU A 71 -2.93 0.09 2.08
CA GLU A 71 -4.04 1.05 2.11
C GLU A 71 -4.70 1.19 0.73
N ALA A 72 -3.91 1.33 -0.35
CA ALA A 72 -4.44 1.45 -1.71
C ALA A 72 -5.24 0.20 -2.13
N ARG A 73 -4.71 -1.01 -1.86
CA ARG A 73 -5.39 -2.28 -2.17
C ARG A 73 -6.69 -2.44 -1.38
N LEU A 74 -6.68 -2.14 -0.08
CA LEU A 74 -7.90 -2.19 0.74
C LEU A 74 -8.90 -1.13 0.28
N ARG A 75 -8.47 0.08 -0.04
CA ARG A 75 -9.36 1.11 -0.59
C ARG A 75 -10.03 0.67 -1.89
N TRP A 76 -9.28 0.07 -2.80
CA TRP A 76 -9.80 -0.48 -4.05
C TRP A 76 -10.79 -1.62 -3.81
N ARG A 77 -10.48 -2.54 -2.88
CA ARG A 77 -11.43 -3.59 -2.49
C ARG A 77 -12.72 -3.01 -1.90
N GLY A 78 -12.62 -2.01 -1.04
CA GLY A 78 -13.80 -1.31 -0.52
C GLY A 78 -14.64 -0.72 -1.63
N HIS A 79 -14.01 -0.14 -2.66
CA HIS A 79 -14.71 0.35 -3.85
C HIS A 79 -15.50 -0.77 -4.55
N ILE A 80 -14.86 -1.92 -4.80
CA ILE A 80 -15.51 -3.07 -5.44
C ILE A 80 -16.69 -3.61 -4.60
N LEU A 81 -16.52 -3.73 -3.28
CA LEU A 81 -17.58 -4.25 -2.39
C LEU A 81 -18.84 -3.39 -2.37
N HIS A 82 -18.70 -2.09 -2.60
CA HIS A 82 -19.81 -1.13 -2.61
C HIS A 82 -20.33 -0.80 -4.01
N GLU A 83 -19.78 -1.45 -5.05
CA GLU A 83 -20.28 -1.32 -6.40
C GLU A 83 -21.54 -2.19 -6.60
N LYS A 84 -22.32 -1.90 -7.65
CA LYS A 84 -23.50 -2.69 -8.00
C LYS A 84 -23.12 -4.13 -8.32
N GLU A 85 -24.03 -5.06 -8.06
CA GLU A 85 -23.83 -6.50 -8.34
C GLU A 85 -23.43 -6.76 -9.79
N ASP A 86 -24.08 -6.07 -10.72
CA ASP A 86 -23.84 -6.21 -12.16
C ASP A 86 -22.56 -5.51 -12.66
N SER A 87 -21.76 -4.93 -11.75
CA SER A 87 -20.48 -4.34 -12.14
C SER A 87 -19.51 -5.41 -12.62
N VAL A 88 -18.85 -5.12 -13.74
CA VAL A 88 -17.76 -5.93 -14.29
C VAL A 88 -16.67 -6.19 -13.24
N HIS A 89 -16.35 -5.20 -12.39
CA HIS A 89 -15.32 -5.37 -11.36
C HIS A 89 -15.73 -6.40 -10.32
N LYS A 90 -16.97 -6.34 -9.84
CA LYS A 90 -17.48 -7.26 -8.81
C LYS A 90 -17.58 -8.69 -9.35
N ILE A 91 -18.17 -8.84 -10.53
CA ILE A 91 -18.22 -10.11 -11.27
C ILE A 91 -16.80 -10.67 -11.49
N SER A 92 -15.83 -9.84 -11.88
CA SER A 92 -14.46 -10.30 -12.14
C SER A 92 -13.72 -10.80 -10.90
N VAL A 93 -14.06 -10.28 -9.72
CA VAL A 93 -13.44 -10.70 -8.45
C VAL A 93 -14.07 -11.99 -7.93
N GLU A 94 -15.37 -12.17 -8.13
CA GLU A 94 -16.12 -13.37 -7.70
C GLU A 94 -15.99 -14.53 -8.68
N LEU A 95 -15.62 -14.27 -9.94
CA LEU A 95 -15.45 -15.29 -10.97
C LEU A 95 -14.29 -16.25 -10.64
N GLU A 96 -14.63 -17.44 -10.15
CA GLU A 96 -13.69 -18.55 -10.04
C GLU A 96 -13.59 -19.32 -11.36
N VAL A 97 -12.50 -19.10 -12.10
CA VAL A 97 -12.20 -19.90 -13.29
C VAL A 97 -11.64 -21.26 -12.86
N SER A 98 -12.38 -22.33 -13.15
CA SER A 98 -11.94 -23.70 -12.91
C SER A 98 -10.77 -24.08 -13.82
N GLY A 99 -9.77 -24.79 -13.26
CA GLY A 99 -8.61 -25.28 -14.01
C GLY A 99 -7.28 -25.19 -13.26
N ARG A 100 -6.29 -25.97 -13.73
CA ARG A 100 -4.92 -25.92 -13.21
C ARG A 100 -4.12 -24.85 -13.94
N ARG A 101 -3.46 -23.95 -13.20
CA ARG A 101 -2.58 -22.96 -13.82
C ARG A 101 -1.35 -23.62 -14.46
N PRO A 102 -0.86 -23.10 -15.61
CA PRO A 102 0.38 -23.57 -16.21
C PRO A 102 1.57 -23.46 -15.25
N ARG A 103 2.46 -24.45 -15.28
CA ARG A 103 3.76 -24.38 -14.57
C ARG A 103 4.54 -23.19 -15.13
N ARG A 104 5.03 -22.31 -14.24
CA ARG A 104 5.94 -21.14 -14.41
C ARG A 104 5.37 -19.78 -13.98
N ARG A 105 4.04 -19.58 -13.90
CA ARG A 105 3.48 -18.31 -13.41
C ARG A 105 3.52 -18.25 -11.87
N SER A 106 3.70 -17.05 -11.31
CA SER A 106 3.57 -16.83 -9.86
C SER A 106 2.24 -17.41 -9.36
N LYS A 107 2.31 -18.16 -8.27
CA LYS A 107 1.14 -18.78 -7.65
C LYS A 107 0.28 -17.76 -6.88
N GLN A 108 0.85 -16.62 -6.51
CA GLN A 108 0.18 -15.59 -5.71
C GLN A 108 -0.89 -14.87 -6.54
N ARG A 109 -2.14 -14.93 -6.09
CA ARG A 109 -3.27 -14.15 -6.61
C ARG A 109 -3.34 -12.80 -5.90
N TRP A 110 -4.02 -11.86 -6.55
CA TRP A 110 -4.36 -10.59 -5.90
C TRP A 110 -5.26 -10.82 -4.67
N THR A 111 -6.20 -11.77 -4.74
CA THR A 111 -7.03 -12.22 -3.62
C THR A 111 -6.21 -12.74 -2.44
N ASP A 112 -5.15 -13.52 -2.69
CA ASP A 112 -4.27 -14.05 -1.64
C ASP A 112 -3.57 -12.92 -0.88
N THR A 113 -3.11 -11.89 -1.60
CA THR A 113 -2.54 -10.68 -1.01
C THR A 113 -3.57 -9.93 -0.19
N LEU A 114 -4.80 -9.78 -0.69
CA LEU A 114 -5.88 -9.10 0.01
C LEU A 114 -6.30 -9.81 1.31
N HIS A 115 -6.35 -11.14 1.30
CA HIS A 115 -6.62 -11.92 2.53
C HIS A 115 -5.53 -11.66 3.57
N THR A 116 -4.26 -11.63 3.14
CA THR A 116 -3.15 -11.28 4.02
C THR A 116 -3.29 -9.87 4.58
N ASP A 117 -3.63 -8.88 3.75
CA ASP A 117 -3.78 -7.49 4.17
C ASP A 117 -4.97 -7.25 5.12
N MET A 118 -6.08 -7.95 4.88
CA MET A 118 -7.23 -7.95 5.78
C MET A 118 -6.87 -8.52 7.15
N ASN A 119 -6.16 -9.64 7.19
CA ASN A 119 -5.72 -10.26 8.44
C ASN A 119 -4.79 -9.35 9.24
N VAL A 120 -3.96 -8.54 8.56
CA VAL A 120 -3.04 -7.61 9.22
C VAL A 120 -3.76 -6.37 9.77
N THR A 121 -4.85 -5.95 9.13
CA THR A 121 -5.52 -4.68 9.45
C THR A 121 -6.81 -4.90 10.26
N SER A 122 -7.26 -6.15 10.42
CA SER A 122 -8.48 -6.57 11.15
C SER A 122 -9.75 -5.78 10.78
N VAL A 123 -9.85 -5.33 9.53
CA VAL A 123 -10.94 -4.46 9.08
C VAL A 123 -12.16 -5.27 8.67
N GLN A 124 -13.32 -4.94 9.23
CA GLN A 124 -14.61 -5.45 8.78
C GLN A 124 -15.21 -4.51 7.73
N ALA A 125 -15.53 -5.04 6.55
CA ALA A 125 -15.91 -4.26 5.37
C ALA A 125 -17.36 -3.75 5.33
N GLN A 126 -18.13 -4.00 6.39
CA GLN A 126 -19.59 -3.80 6.38
C GLN A 126 -20.00 -2.35 6.61
N ASP A 127 -19.20 -1.57 7.34
CA ASP A 127 -19.46 -0.15 7.59
C ASP A 127 -18.48 0.70 6.77
N ARG A 128 -19.04 1.59 5.94
CA ARG A 128 -18.30 2.47 5.03
C ARG A 128 -17.47 3.52 5.76
N GLU A 129 -17.95 4.03 6.90
CA GLU A 129 -17.22 5.00 7.72
C GLU A 129 -16.09 4.32 8.48
N MET A 130 -16.38 3.15 9.06
CA MET A 130 -15.37 2.33 9.72
C MET A 130 -14.26 1.88 8.74
N TRP A 131 -14.64 1.45 7.53
CA TRP A 131 -13.68 1.09 6.48
C TRP A 131 -12.79 2.27 6.10
N ARG A 132 -13.35 3.48 5.97
CA ARG A 132 -12.58 4.68 5.66
C ARG A 132 -11.61 5.05 6.77
N HIS A 133 -12.04 4.92 8.03
CA HIS A 133 -11.21 5.18 9.19
C HIS A 133 -10.04 4.19 9.26
N ASP A 134 -10.31 2.89 9.11
CA ASP A 134 -9.30 1.84 9.29
C ASP A 134 -8.32 1.76 8.13
N THR A 135 -8.75 2.12 6.92
CA THR A 135 -7.88 2.11 5.73
C THR A 135 -7.04 3.39 5.59
N ARG A 136 -7.52 4.58 5.96
CA ARG A 136 -6.79 5.86 5.87
C ARG A 136 -5.73 6.07 6.98
N SER A 137 -5.11 5.01 7.47
CA SER A 137 -4.24 5.09 8.65
C SER A 137 -2.74 5.30 8.33
N ALA A 138 -2.29 5.13 7.07
CA ALA A 138 -0.86 5.09 6.79
C ALA A 138 -0.19 6.47 6.97
N ASP A 139 -0.70 7.52 6.33
CA ASP A 139 -0.15 8.87 6.49
C ASP A 139 -1.09 9.68 7.40
N ASN A 140 -1.05 9.42 8.72
CA ASN A 140 -1.81 10.21 9.69
C ASN A 140 -1.32 11.67 9.68
N GLU A 141 -2.10 12.54 9.01
CA GLU A 141 -1.86 13.98 8.90
C GLU A 141 -1.96 14.72 10.25
N THR A 142 -2.48 14.07 11.29
CA THR A 142 -2.89 14.65 12.58
C THR A 142 -1.76 14.98 13.56
N LYS A 143 -0.50 14.59 13.30
CA LYS A 143 0.66 15.06 14.11
C LYS A 143 1.22 16.41 13.63
N ARG A 144 0.51 17.08 12.73
CA ARG A 144 0.90 18.34 12.09
C ARG A 144 0.25 19.54 12.80
N ASN A 145 0.66 19.83 14.03
CA ASN A 145 0.70 21.15 14.68
C ASN A 145 0.60 21.01 16.21
N LYS A 146 1.76 20.88 16.85
CA LYS A 146 2.02 21.52 18.14
C LYS A 146 3.35 22.24 17.99
N ARG A 147 3.27 23.48 17.52
CA ARG A 147 4.28 24.52 17.72
C ARG A 147 3.55 25.67 18.37
#